data_AF-A0A410D8A6-F1
#
_entry.id   AF-A0A410D8A6-F1
#
_cell.length_a   1.000
_cell.length_b   1.000
_cell.length_c   1.000
_cell.angle_alpha   90.00
_cell.angle_beta   90.00
_cell.angle_gamma   90.00
#
_symmetry.space_group_name_H-M   'P 1'
#
loop_
_entity.id
_entity.type
_entity.pdbx_description
1 polymer ?
#
loop_
_entity_poly.entity_id
_entity_poly.type
_entity_poly.pdbx_seq_one_letter_code
_entity_poly.pdbx_strand_id
1 'polypeptide(L)'
;MVHSERKKKAVALSYQKGEDQAPRVVAKGDDQLAERIIMEAKQHHVPIQEDPELVSVLGQLDLEQTIPPELYQIVAELFDFIYTVDEQVSEKKE
;
A
#
# COMPACT_ATOMS: atom_id res chain seq x y z
N MET A 1 -30.76 -7.38 -13.15
CA MET A 1 -29.30 -7.22 -13.33
C MET A 1 -28.73 -6.72 -12.00
N VAL A 2 -28.23 -7.62 -11.16
CA VAL A 2 -27.39 -7.23 -10.03
C VAL A 2 -25.99 -7.04 -10.60
N HIS A 3 -25.63 -5.79 -10.91
CA HIS A 3 -24.22 -5.45 -11.07
C HIS A 3 -23.61 -5.57 -9.68
N SER A 4 -23.11 -6.76 -9.36
CA SER A 4 -22.22 -6.95 -8.22
C SER A 4 -20.89 -6.31 -8.65
N GLU A 5 -20.85 -4.99 -8.63
CA GLU A 5 -19.61 -4.24 -8.83
C GLU A 5 -18.70 -4.66 -7.68
N ARG A 6 -17.63 -5.40 -8.01
CA ARG A 6 -16.54 -5.63 -7.10
C ARG A 6 -16.01 -4.24 -6.72
N LYS A 7 -16.47 -3.70 -5.59
CA LYS A 7 -16.01 -2.41 -5.09
C LYS A 7 -14.50 -2.46 -4.96
N LYS A 8 -13.80 -1.80 -5.87
CA LYS A 8 -12.35 -1.74 -5.83
C LYS A 8 -11.99 -0.78 -4.72
N LYS A 9 -11.07 -1.18 -3.86
CA LYS A 9 -10.52 -0.33 -2.82
C LYS A 9 -9.02 -0.27 -3.02
N ALA A 10 -8.43 0.88 -2.77
CA ALA A 10 -6.99 1.05 -2.76
C ALA A 10 -6.60 1.90 -1.56
N VAL A 11 -5.50 1.52 -0.92
CA VAL A 11 -4.88 2.27 0.17
C VAL A 11 -3.40 2.40 -0.16
N ALA A 12 -2.89 3.63 -0.09
CA ALA A 12 -1.47 3.93 -0.26
C ALA A 12 -0.85 4.19 1.11
N LEU A 13 0.28 3.55 1.36
CA LEU A 13 1.04 3.66 2.58
C LEU A 13 2.34 4.42 2.33
N SER A 14 2.78 5.20 3.31
CA SER A 14 4.07 5.86 3.31
C SER A 14 4.82 5.55 4.60
N TYR A 15 6.11 5.32 4.47
CA TYR A 15 7.00 5.04 5.59
C TYR A 15 8.40 5.56 5.27
N GLN A 16 8.92 6.44 6.12
CA GLN A 16 10.29 6.94 6.03
C GLN A 16 11.12 6.37 7.17
N LYS A 17 11.99 5.39 6.83
CA LYS A 17 12.88 4.74 7.78
C LYS A 17 13.76 5.78 8.48
N GLY A 18 13.68 5.85 9.81
CA GLY A 18 14.48 6.75 10.64
C GLY A 18 13.81 8.07 11.00
N GLU A 19 12.70 8.43 10.34
CA GLU A 19 11.88 9.61 10.67
C GLU A 19 10.52 9.18 11.22
N ASP A 20 9.88 8.20 10.58
CA ASP A 20 8.61 7.65 11.01
C ASP A 20 8.80 6.48 11.98
N GLN A 21 8.02 6.49 13.07
CA GLN A 21 7.94 5.35 13.98
C GLN A 21 7.13 4.19 13.39
N ALA A 22 6.25 4.47 12.43
CA ALA A 22 5.45 3.48 11.76
C ALA A 22 4.86 3.99 10.43
N PRO A 23 4.54 3.08 9.50
CA PRO A 23 3.86 3.41 8.25
C PRO A 23 2.53 4.12 8.51
N ARG A 24 2.18 5.07 7.64
CA ARG A 24 0.92 5.83 7.70
C ARG A 24 0.15 5.75 6.39
N VAL A 25 -1.17 5.90 6.48
CA VAL A 25 -2.04 5.99 5.31
C VAL A 25 -1.92 7.38 4.70
N VAL A 26 -1.48 7.48 3.44
CA VAL A 26 -1.35 8.77 2.74
C VAL A 26 -2.43 8.98 1.68
N ALA A 27 -3.03 7.90 1.18
CA ALA A 27 -4.18 7.97 0.32
C ALA A 27 -5.07 6.74 0.53
N LYS A 28 -6.38 6.92 0.35
CA LYS A 28 -7.36 5.84 0.30
C LYS A 28 -8.48 6.22 -0.64
N GLY A 29 -9.10 5.23 -1.27
CA GLY A 29 -10.21 5.47 -2.16
C GLY A 29 -10.96 4.21 -2.55
N ASP A 30 -12.17 4.43 -3.05
CA ASP A 30 -13.08 3.40 -3.53
C ASP A 30 -13.39 3.64 -5.02
N ASP A 31 -13.72 2.56 -5.72
CA ASP A 31 -14.15 2.50 -7.11
C ASP A 31 -13.23 3.33 -8.04
N GLN A 32 -13.74 4.43 -8.61
CA GLN A 32 -12.96 5.27 -9.53
C GLN A 32 -11.73 5.89 -8.87
N LEU A 33 -11.80 6.25 -7.58
CA LEU A 33 -10.66 6.82 -6.88
C LEU A 33 -9.60 5.75 -6.63
N ALA A 34 -10.01 4.52 -6.31
CA ALA A 34 -9.09 3.39 -6.17
C ALA A 34 -8.32 3.12 -7.48
N GLU A 35 -9.02 3.15 -8.62
CA GLU A 35 -8.39 2.98 -9.94
C GLU A 35 -7.38 4.07 -10.26
N ARG A 36 -7.68 5.33 -9.89
CA ARG A 36 -6.74 6.44 -10.03
C ARG A 36 -5.50 6.26 -9.16
N ILE A 37 -5.67 5.89 -7.89
CA ILE A 37 -4.54 5.62 -6.98
C ILE A 37 -3.62 4.54 -7.56
N ILE A 38 -4.19 3.45 -8.06
CA ILE A 38 -3.43 2.35 -8.68
C ILE A 38 -2.73 2.82 -9.96
N MET A 39 -3.38 3.65 -10.77
CA MET A 39 -2.80 4.19 -12.00
C MET A 39 -1.58 5.08 -11.70
N GLU A 40 -1.72 6.03 -10.77
CA GLU A 40 -0.64 6.90 -10.33
C GLU A 40 0.51 6.09 -9.72
N ALA A 41 0.20 5.10 -8.88
CA ALA A 41 1.19 4.18 -8.32
C ALA A 41 2.00 3.48 -9.42
N LYS A 42 1.36 2.97 -10.47
CA LYS A 42 2.06 2.38 -11.63
C LYS A 42 2.94 3.38 -12.36
N GLN A 43 2.46 4.62 -12.57
CA GLN A 43 3.22 5.67 -13.27
C GLN A 43 4.47 6.08 -12.48
N HIS A 44 4.36 6.10 -11.15
CA HIS A 44 5.46 6.44 -10.24
C HIS A 44 6.32 5.24 -9.83
N HIS A 45 6.12 4.06 -10.43
CA HIS A 45 6.83 2.82 -10.09
C HIS A 45 6.68 2.43 -8.61
N VAL A 46 5.57 2.80 -7.98
CA VAL A 46 5.21 2.37 -6.64
C VAL A 46 4.73 0.93 -6.71
N PRO A 47 5.28 0.01 -5.89
CA PRO A 47 4.87 -1.38 -5.86
C PRO A 47 3.41 -1.51 -5.41
N ILE A 48 2.67 -2.40 -6.07
CA ILE A 48 1.25 -2.63 -5.81
C ILE A 48 1.05 -4.08 -5.46
N GLN A 49 0.48 -4.32 -4.28
CA GLN A 49 0.06 -5.63 -3.81
C GLN A 49 -1.46 -5.68 -3.78
N GLU A 50 -2.04 -6.77 -4.30
CA GLU A 50 -3.47 -7.00 -4.28
C GLU A 50 -3.83 -7.94 -3.11
N ASP A 51 -4.40 -7.36 -2.05
CA ASP A 51 -4.87 -8.11 -0.88
C ASP A 51 -6.21 -7.53 -0.40
N PRO A 52 -7.34 -8.20 -0.68
CA PRO A 52 -8.67 -7.67 -0.36
C PRO A 52 -8.95 -7.60 1.15
N GLU A 53 -8.36 -8.50 1.95
CA GLU A 53 -8.55 -8.48 3.41
C GLU A 53 -7.79 -7.30 4.01
N LEU A 54 -6.50 -7.16 3.65
CA LEU A 54 -5.65 -6.08 4.15
C LEU A 54 -6.17 -4.71 3.71
N VAL A 55 -6.60 -4.56 2.46
CA VAL A 55 -7.18 -3.31 1.97
C VAL A 55 -8.47 -2.95 2.72
N SER A 56 -9.29 -3.94 3.08
CA SER A 56 -10.51 -3.70 3.85
C SER A 56 -10.19 -3.25 5.28
N VAL A 57 -9.14 -3.79 5.90
CA VAL A 57 -8.69 -3.38 7.23
C VAL A 57 -8.03 -2.00 7.19
N LEU A 58 -7.05 -1.79 6.31
CA LEU A 58 -6.36 -0.51 6.15
C LEU A 58 -7.29 0.61 5.70
N GLY A 59 -8.33 0.29 4.93
CA GLY A 59 -9.35 1.25 4.49
C GLY A 59 -10.22 1.80 5.63
N GLN A 60 -10.24 1.13 6.79
CA GLN A 60 -10.91 1.64 8.00
C GLN A 60 -10.09 2.72 8.72
N LEU A 61 -8.79 2.82 8.45
CA LEU A 61 -7.93 3.86 9.02
C LEU A 61 -8.17 5.21 8.34
N ASP A 62 -8.05 6.30 9.08
CA ASP A 62 -8.14 7.66 8.56
C ASP A 62 -6.91 8.06 7.74
N LEU A 63 -7.09 9.09 6.91
CA LEU A 63 -5.96 9.70 6.20
C LEU A 63 -4.97 10.25 7.23
N GLU A 64 -3.68 10.10 6.93
CA GLU A 64 -2.56 10.50 7.79
C GLU A 64 -2.47 9.71 9.11
N GLN A 65 -3.36 8.75 9.33
CA GLN A 65 -3.32 7.88 10.49
C GLN A 65 -2.19 6.85 10.34
N THR A 66 -1.43 6.70 11.41
CA THR A 66 -0.42 5.65 11.55
C THR A 66 -1.10 4.28 11.66
N ILE A 67 -0.51 3.27 11.03
CA ILE A 67 -0.99 1.90 11.11
C ILE A 67 -0.89 1.41 12.58
N PRO A 68 -1.87 0.66 13.09
CA PRO A 68 -1.80 0.06 14.41
C PRO A 68 -0.75 -1.07 14.46
N PRO A 69 -0.17 -1.34 15.64
CA PRO A 69 0.88 -2.34 15.81
C PRO A 69 0.47 -3.76 15.41
N GLU A 70 -0.83 -4.08 15.47
CA GLU A 70 -1.40 -5.36 15.06
C GLU A 70 -1.18 -5.66 13.57
N LEU A 71 -1.02 -4.62 12.75
CA LEU A 71 -0.82 -4.74 11.30
C LEU A 71 0.66 -4.54 10.90
N TYR A 72 1.56 -4.24 11.85
CA TYR A 72 2.97 -4.03 11.53
C TYR A 72 3.64 -5.25 10.94
N GLN A 73 3.28 -6.44 11.42
CA GLN A 73 3.85 -7.67 10.89
C GLN A 73 3.50 -7.86 9.41
N ILE A 74 2.23 -7.73 9.05
CA ILE A 74 1.76 -7.91 7.68
C ILE A 74 2.34 -6.83 6.75
N VAL A 75 2.42 -5.58 7.23
CA VAL A 75 3.00 -4.47 6.46
C VAL A 75 4.53 -4.62 6.32
N ALA A 76 5.21 -5.16 7.32
CA ALA A 76 6.64 -5.48 7.23
C ALA A 76 6.90 -6.59 6.20
N GLU A 77 6.05 -7.63 6.16
CA GLU A 77 6.12 -8.67 5.12
C GLU A 77 5.92 -8.09 3.70
N LEU A 78 5.00 -7.13 3.56
CA LEU A 78 4.81 -6.39 2.31
C LEU A 78 6.08 -5.61 1.92
N PHE A 79 6.73 -4.94 2.88
CA PHE A 79 7.96 -4.21 2.63
C PHE A 79 9.14 -5.14 2.34
N ASP A 80 9.23 -6.30 2.97
CA ASP A 80 10.28 -7.30 2.72
C ASP A 80 10.21 -7.82 1.29
N PHE A 81 9.00 -8.06 0.79
CA PHE A 81 8.77 -8.40 -0.62
C PHE A 81 9.26 -7.30 -1.57
N ILE A 82 9.01 -6.02 -1.23
CA ILE A 82 9.44 -4.87 -2.03
C ILE A 82 10.96 -4.70 -1.97
N TYR A 83 11.56 -4.80 -0.79
CA TYR A 83 13.01 -4.65 -0.58
C TYR A 83 13.79 -5.75 -1.28
N THR A 84 13.27 -6.98 -1.30
CA THR A 84 13.90 -8.10 -2.04
C THR A 84 13.89 -7.86 -3.55
N VAL A 85 12.90 -7.11 -4.07
CA VAL A 85 12.83 -6.72 -5.48
C VAL A 85 13.75 -5.53 -5.79
N ASP A 86 13.96 -4.62 -4.83
CA ASP A 86 14.87 -3.47 -4.96
C ASP A 86 16.35 -3.85 -4.74
N GLU A 87 16.66 -4.88 -3.93
CA GLU A 87 18.03 -5.36 -3.68
C GLU A 87 18.64 -5.96 -4.97
N GLN A 88 17.82 -6.53 -5.87
CA GLN A 88 18.27 -6.91 -7.22
C GLN A 88 18.47 -5.72 -8.18
N VAL A 89 18.02 -4.51 -7.81
CA VAL A 89 18.27 -3.27 -8.56
C VAL A 89 19.47 -2.50 -7.96
N SER A 90 19.82 -2.73 -6.69
CA SER A 90 20.97 -2.13 -6.02
C SER A 90 22.29 -2.91 -6.16
N GLU A 91 22.29 -4.22 -6.42
CA GLU A 91 23.52 -5.02 -6.67
C GLU A 91 24.01 -4.97 -8.14
N LYS A 92 23.85 -3.82 -8.81
CA LYS A 92 24.57 -3.54 -10.07
C LYS A 92 25.25 -2.17 -10.03
N LYS A 93 26.02 -1.96 -8.97
CA LYS A 93 26.98 -0.86 -8.89
C LYS A 93 28.27 -1.27 -8.18
N GLU A 94 28.94 -2.31 -8.69
CA GLU A 94 30.39 -2.50 -8.56
C GLU A 94 30.99 -3.00 -9.87
#